data_AF-A0A8T0JHD1-F1
#
_entry.id   AF-A0A8T0JHD1-F1
#
_cell.length_a   1.000
_cell.length_b   1.000
_cell.length_c   1.000
_cell.angle_alpha   90.00
_cell.angle_beta   90.00
_cell.angle_gamma   90.00
#
_symmetry.space_group_name_H-M   'P 1'
#
loop_
_entity.id
_entity.type
_entity.pdbx_description
1 polymer ?
#
loop_
_entity_poly.entity_id
_entity_poly.type
_entity_poly.pdbx_seq_one_letter_code
_entity_poly.pdbx_strand_id
1 'polypeptide(L)'
;MVDIMDSQFDKLTTRLDGFMDVMGSSNAHFEKISSIIERQVIAIEKRNEILNNQVEIMRRTPSFQYTEDNIWEMATQFVPSVPLGGTSSSRGSKRKAPMVDIMDSQFDKLTTRLDGFMDVMGSSNAHFEKISSIIERQVIAIEKRNEILNNQVEIMRRTPSFQYTEDNIWEMLSTMNIQEDTLMEQ
;
A
#
# COMPACT_ATOMS: atom_id res chain seq x y z
N MET A 1 11.43 -23.76 48.90
CA MET A 1 10.43 -22.68 48.69
C MET A 1 11.08 -21.50 47.98
N VAL A 2 12.20 -20.98 48.49
CA VAL A 2 13.02 -19.95 47.83
C VAL A 2 13.49 -20.40 46.44
N ASP A 3 14.14 -21.58 46.36
CA ASP A 3 14.65 -22.12 45.08
C ASP A 3 13.58 -22.37 44.01
N ILE A 4 12.32 -22.62 44.42
CA ILE A 4 11.21 -22.84 43.49
C ILE A 4 10.74 -21.50 42.92
N MET A 5 10.61 -20.47 43.76
CA MET A 5 10.25 -19.13 43.27
C MET A 5 11.34 -18.56 42.38
N ASP A 6 12.62 -18.70 42.75
CA ASP A 6 13.74 -18.22 41.95
C ASP A 6 13.74 -18.87 40.55
N SER A 7 13.52 -20.19 40.48
CA SER A 7 13.38 -20.88 39.20
C SER A 7 12.20 -20.39 38.34
N GLN A 8 11.07 -20.01 38.95
CA GLN A 8 9.94 -19.44 38.21
C GLN A 8 10.23 -18.03 37.70
N PHE A 9 10.96 -17.22 38.46
CA PHE A 9 11.40 -15.89 38.03
C PHE A 9 12.39 -15.98 36.86
N ASP A 10 13.34 -16.91 36.90
CA ASP A 10 14.29 -17.12 35.79
C ASP A 10 13.58 -17.53 34.50
N LYS A 11 12.60 -18.43 34.60
CA LYS A 11 11.76 -18.83 33.46
C LYS A 11 10.96 -17.66 32.91
N LEU A 12 10.37 -16.84 33.78
CA LEU A 12 9.62 -15.66 33.33
C LEU A 12 10.54 -14.65 32.64
N THR A 13 11.73 -14.41 33.19
CA THR A 13 12.72 -13.47 32.65
C THR A 13 13.14 -13.88 31.24
N THR A 14 13.52 -15.15 31.06
CA THR A 14 13.90 -15.70 29.75
C THR A 14 12.78 -15.53 28.71
N ARG A 15 11.52 -15.64 29.13
CA ARG A 15 10.37 -15.50 28.24
C ARG A 15 10.05 -14.05 27.92
N LEU A 16 10.23 -13.15 28.89
CA LEU A 16 10.11 -11.72 28.64
C LEU A 16 11.18 -11.25 27.66
N ASP A 17 12.40 -11.78 27.73
CA ASP A 17 13.45 -11.49 26.75
C ASP A 17 13.01 -11.91 25.34
N GLY A 18 12.52 -13.14 25.17
CA GLY A 18 11.99 -13.61 23.88
C GLY A 18 10.80 -12.78 23.37
N PHE A 19 9.92 -12.34 24.27
CA PHE A 19 8.83 -11.44 23.91
C PHE A 19 9.34 -10.09 23.41
N MET A 20 10.35 -9.53 24.08
CA MET A 20 10.96 -8.26 23.68
C MET A 20 11.64 -8.37 22.31
N ASP A 21 12.27 -9.50 22.00
CA ASP A 21 12.85 -9.77 20.68
C ASP A 21 11.77 -9.77 19.57
N VAL A 22 10.66 -10.48 19.81
CA VAL A 22 9.54 -10.53 18.85
C VAL A 22 8.91 -9.15 18.64
N MET A 23 8.77 -8.37 19.73
CA MET A 23 8.28 -6.99 19.67
C MET A 23 9.26 -6.06 18.96
N GLY A 24 10.57 -6.21 19.18
CA GLY A 24 11.60 -5.45 18.47
C GLY A 24 11.58 -5.71 16.97
N SER A 25 11.46 -6.98 16.57
CA SER A 25 11.27 -7.38 15.16
C SER A 25 10.00 -6.76 14.57
N SER A 26 8.88 -6.79 15.30
CA SER A 26 7.64 -6.17 14.85
C SER A 26 7.79 -4.66 14.62
N ASN A 27 8.43 -3.97 15.57
CA ASN A 27 8.68 -2.54 15.43
C ASN A 27 9.50 -2.23 14.19
N ALA A 28 10.54 -3.02 13.90
CA ALA A 28 11.34 -2.86 12.69
C ALA A 28 10.50 -3.04 11.40
N HIS A 29 9.55 -3.99 11.38
CA HIS A 29 8.64 -4.13 10.25
C HIS A 29 7.70 -2.93 10.09
N PHE A 30 7.19 -2.38 11.19
CA PHE A 30 6.36 -1.16 11.14
C PHE A 30 7.13 0.03 10.59
N GLU A 31 8.36 0.26 11.06
CA GLU A 31 9.21 1.33 10.55
C GLU A 31 9.50 1.17 9.05
N LYS A 32 9.80 -0.07 8.62
CA LYS A 32 10.02 -0.35 7.20
C LYS A 32 8.76 -0.05 6.37
N ILE A 33 7.59 -0.49 6.82
CA ILE A 33 6.32 -0.22 6.13
C ILE A 33 6.05 1.29 6.09
N SER A 34 6.26 2.00 7.19
CA SER A 34 6.11 3.46 7.27
C SER A 34 6.95 4.16 6.20
N SER A 35 8.24 3.82 6.13
CA SER A 35 9.16 4.38 5.13
C SER A 35 8.73 4.09 3.69
N ILE A 36 8.24 2.88 3.40
CA ILE A 36 7.75 2.52 2.06
C ILE A 36 6.48 3.33 1.72
N ILE A 37 5.56 3.50 2.67
CA ILE A 37 4.34 4.30 2.47
C ILE A 37 4.69 5.76 2.19
N GLU A 38 5.62 6.35 2.94
CA GLU A 38 6.08 7.72 2.69
C GLU A 38 6.63 7.86 1.26
N ARG A 39 7.47 6.92 0.82
CA ARG A 39 7.97 6.89 -0.56
C ARG A 39 6.84 6.73 -1.58
N GLN A 40 5.84 5.90 -1.29
CA GLN A 40 4.66 5.73 -2.14
C GLN A 40 3.89 7.03 -2.32
N VAL A 41 3.66 7.77 -1.23
CA VAL A 41 2.95 9.05 -1.24
C VAL A 41 3.68 10.05 -2.13
N ILE A 42 5.00 10.19 -1.96
CA ILE A 42 5.82 11.08 -2.80
C ILE A 42 5.73 10.68 -4.29
N ALA A 43 5.79 9.38 -4.59
CA ALA A 43 5.65 8.91 -5.96
C ALA A 43 4.25 9.20 -6.54
N ILE A 44 3.19 9.09 -5.75
CA ILE A 44 1.83 9.43 -6.19
C ILE A 44 1.68 10.94 -6.40
N GLU A 45 2.21 11.76 -5.50
CA GLU A 45 2.20 13.22 -5.63
C GLU A 45 2.90 13.67 -6.92
N LYS A 46 4.09 13.13 -7.20
CA LYS A 46 4.81 13.37 -8.46
C LYS A 46 3.97 12.97 -9.67
N ARG A 47 3.25 11.85 -9.60
CA ARG A 47 2.35 11.42 -10.68
C ARG A 47 1.24 12.44 -10.92
N ASN A 48 0.63 12.95 -9.85
CA ASN A 48 -0.43 13.95 -9.94
C ASN A 48 0.08 15.25 -10.58
N GLU A 49 1.29 15.68 -10.25
CA GLU A 49 1.94 16.82 -10.90
C GLU A 49 2.09 16.60 -12.41
N ILE A 50 2.62 15.43 -12.82
CA ILE A 50 2.81 15.10 -14.24
C ILE A 50 1.46 15.06 -14.98
N LEU A 51 0.43 14.46 -14.39
CA LEU A 51 -0.92 14.40 -14.97
C LEU A 51 -1.54 15.81 -15.10
N ASN A 52 -1.38 16.66 -14.09
CA ASN A 52 -1.85 18.05 -14.17
C ASN A 52 -1.16 18.81 -15.31
N ASN A 53 0.16 18.65 -15.46
CA ASN A 53 0.90 19.24 -16.57
C ASN A 53 0.40 18.73 -17.93
N GLN A 54 0.09 17.44 -18.03
CA GLN A 54 -0.49 16.85 -19.25
C GLN A 54 -1.85 17.46 -19.60
N VAL A 55 -2.75 17.59 -18.61
CA VAL A 55 -4.07 18.23 -18.79
C VAL A 55 -3.92 19.68 -19.22
N GLU A 56 -2.96 20.41 -18.64
CA GLU A 56 -2.71 21.80 -19.03
C GLU A 56 -2.22 21.91 -20.49
N ILE A 57 -1.34 21.02 -20.94
CA ILE A 57 -0.90 20.95 -22.35
C ILE A 57 -2.09 20.62 -23.27
N MET A 58 -2.94 19.66 -22.88
CA MET A 58 -4.14 19.30 -23.64
C MET A 58 -5.12 20.47 -23.74
N ARG A 59 -5.32 21.24 -22.66
CA ARG A 59 -6.18 22.44 -22.68
C ARG A 59 -5.64 23.55 -23.60
N ARG A 60 -4.32 23.58 -23.82
CA ARG A 60 -3.66 24.56 -24.71
C ARG A 60 -3.58 24.09 -26.18
N THR A 61 -3.97 22.85 -26.49
CA THR A 61 -3.99 22.28 -27.85
C THR A 61 -5.44 22.08 -28.31
N PRO A 62 -5.91 22.77 -29.37
CA PRO A 62 -7.30 22.62 -29.80
C PRO A 62 -7.47 21.36 -30.66
N SER A 63 -7.91 20.26 -30.07
CA SER A 63 -8.48 19.14 -30.83
C SER A 63 -9.60 18.41 -30.07
N PHE A 64 -10.80 18.54 -30.64
CA PHE A 64 -11.99 17.67 -30.60
C PHE A 64 -12.42 17.03 -29.27
N GLN A 65 -13.49 17.59 -28.71
CA GLN A 65 -14.29 17.00 -27.63
C GLN A 65 -14.96 15.71 -28.10
N TYR A 66 -14.72 14.61 -27.38
CA TYR A 66 -15.63 13.49 -27.33
C TYR A 66 -16.24 13.41 -25.93
N THR A 67 -17.57 13.48 -25.91
CA THR A 67 -18.44 13.09 -24.81
C THR A 67 -18.32 11.58 -24.57
N GLU A 68 -17.89 11.17 -23.38
CA GLU A 68 -18.00 9.80 -22.90
C GLU A 68 -19.11 9.73 -21.85
N ASP A 69 -20.25 9.18 -22.27
CA ASP A 69 -21.31 8.72 -21.39
C ASP A 69 -20.98 7.32 -20.87
N ASN A 70 -21.19 7.14 -19.56
CA ASN A 70 -21.40 5.89 -18.83
C ASN A 70 -20.20 4.95 -18.62
N ILE A 71 -19.97 4.62 -17.34
CA ILE A 71 -20.16 3.27 -16.75
C ILE A 71 -19.38 3.20 -15.42
N TRP A 72 -20.08 3.08 -14.28
CA TRP A 72 -20.01 1.96 -13.34
C TRP A 72 -20.71 2.30 -12.02
N GLU A 73 -21.95 1.84 -11.93
CA GLU A 73 -22.74 1.75 -10.71
C GLU A 73 -22.36 0.44 -10.00
N MET A 74 -21.66 0.51 -8.87
CA MET A 74 -21.64 -0.61 -7.91
C MET A 74 -21.24 -0.13 -6.50
N ALA A 75 -22.23 0.28 -5.72
CA ALA A 75 -22.11 0.52 -4.28
C ALA A 75 -22.61 -0.72 -3.52
N THR A 76 -21.69 -1.53 -3.02
CA THR A 76 -22.02 -2.67 -2.15
C THR A 76 -22.32 -2.19 -0.73
N GLN A 77 -23.56 -2.42 -0.29
CA GLN A 77 -24.06 -2.20 1.07
C GLN A 77 -23.43 -3.22 2.04
N PHE A 78 -22.95 -2.73 3.20
CA PHE A 78 -22.55 -3.56 4.33
C PHE A 78 -23.73 -3.78 5.28
N VAL A 79 -23.95 -5.04 5.69
CA VAL A 79 -24.92 -5.46 6.72
C VAL A 79 -24.13 -5.92 7.96
N PRO A 80 -24.51 -5.55 9.20
CA PRO A 80 -23.86 -6.07 10.40
C PRO A 80 -24.38 -7.47 10.76
N SER A 81 -23.50 -8.38 11.15
CA SER A 81 -23.87 -9.70 11.72
C SER A 81 -23.69 -9.72 13.24
N VAL A 82 -24.69 -10.29 13.91
CA VAL A 82 -24.84 -10.48 15.37
C VAL A 82 -24.04 -11.69 15.86
N PRO A 83 -23.50 -11.70 17.10
CA PRO A 83 -23.24 -12.95 17.82
C PRO A 83 -24.28 -13.22 18.92
N LEU A 84 -24.90 -14.40 18.79
CA LEU A 84 -25.75 -15.09 19.74
C LEU A 84 -24.94 -15.55 20.97
N GLY A 85 -25.59 -15.56 22.13
CA GLY A 85 -24.96 -15.77 23.43
C GLY A 85 -24.54 -17.20 23.78
N GLY A 86 -23.97 -17.31 24.97
CA GLY A 86 -23.66 -18.56 25.66
C GLY A 86 -23.04 -18.26 27.01
N THR A 87 -23.68 -18.72 28.08
CA THR A 87 -23.29 -18.53 29.48
C THR A 87 -22.11 -19.41 29.86
N SER A 88 -21.35 -19.01 30.89
CA SER A 88 -20.85 -20.00 31.84
C SER A 88 -20.68 -19.39 33.23
N SER A 89 -21.51 -19.91 34.13
CA SER A 89 -21.47 -19.73 35.57
C SER A 89 -20.43 -20.68 36.15
N SER A 90 -19.57 -20.19 37.04
CA SER A 90 -18.81 -21.08 37.92
C SER A 90 -18.86 -20.55 39.36
N ARG A 91 -19.60 -21.29 40.18
CA ARG A 91 -19.69 -21.13 41.63
C ARG A 91 -18.41 -21.61 42.30
N GLY A 92 -18.03 -20.90 43.36
CA GLY A 92 -16.75 -21.03 44.03
C GLY A 92 -16.44 -22.41 44.61
N SER A 93 -15.14 -22.69 44.68
CA SER A 93 -14.57 -23.78 45.48
C SER A 93 -13.65 -23.18 46.52
N LYS A 94 -14.09 -23.19 47.79
CA LYS A 94 -13.26 -22.87 48.95
C LYS A 94 -12.50 -24.13 49.36
N ARG A 95 -11.26 -24.26 48.92
CA ARG A 95 -10.20 -25.02 49.61
C ARG A 95 -8.93 -24.19 49.55
N LYS A 96 -8.34 -23.91 50.71
CA LYS A 96 -7.08 -23.17 50.82
C LYS A 96 -5.97 -24.05 50.25
N ALA A 97 -5.65 -23.89 48.97
CA ALA A 97 -4.39 -24.39 48.43
C ALA A 97 -3.24 -23.66 49.16
N PRO A 98 -2.11 -24.34 49.43
CA PRO A 98 -0.89 -23.67 49.87
C PRO A 98 -0.59 -22.49 48.93
N MET A 99 -0.21 -21.34 49.48
CA MET A 99 -0.03 -20.09 48.72
C MET A 99 0.97 -20.22 47.55
N VAL A 100 1.85 -21.22 47.61
CA VAL A 100 2.83 -21.59 46.56
C VAL A 100 2.14 -22.11 45.30
N ASP A 101 1.22 -23.08 45.42
CA ASP A 101 0.52 -23.67 44.27
C ASP A 101 -0.34 -22.65 43.51
N ILE A 102 -0.89 -21.67 44.23
CA ILE A 102 -1.64 -20.56 43.64
C ILE A 102 -0.69 -19.68 42.82
N MET A 103 0.49 -19.37 43.36
CA MET A 103 1.49 -18.53 42.71
C MET A 103 2.04 -19.21 41.45
N ASP A 104 2.41 -20.49 41.54
CA ASP A 104 2.86 -21.29 40.40
C ASP A 104 1.80 -21.32 39.28
N SER A 105 0.52 -21.52 39.61
CA SER A 105 -0.55 -21.53 38.62
C SER A 105 -0.76 -20.17 37.90
N GLN A 106 -0.48 -19.05 38.58
CA GLN A 106 -0.55 -17.71 37.97
C GLN A 106 0.65 -17.47 37.06
N PHE A 107 1.85 -17.89 37.48
CA PHE A 107 3.05 -17.83 36.65
C PHE A 107 2.86 -18.66 35.40
N ASP A 108 2.47 -19.93 35.51
CA ASP A 108 2.22 -20.83 34.39
C ASP A 108 1.16 -20.31 33.41
N LYS A 109 0.14 -19.63 33.93
CA LYS A 109 -0.89 -19.01 33.10
C LYS A 109 -0.37 -17.77 32.36
N LEU A 110 0.43 -16.92 33.01
CA LEU A 110 1.05 -15.74 32.40
C LEU A 110 2.00 -16.15 31.29
N THR A 111 2.88 -17.07 31.64
CA THR A 111 3.70 -17.91 30.79
C THR A 111 2.92 -18.33 29.54
N THR A 112 1.95 -19.23 29.66
CA THR A 112 1.22 -19.78 28.51
C THR A 112 0.59 -18.70 27.62
N ARG A 113 0.10 -17.60 28.22
CA ARG A 113 -0.45 -16.46 27.48
C ARG A 113 0.62 -15.71 26.68
N LEU A 114 1.81 -15.55 27.25
CA LEU A 114 2.94 -14.89 26.60
C LEU A 114 3.46 -15.73 25.42
N ASP A 115 3.48 -17.06 25.52
CA ASP A 115 3.79 -17.93 24.36
C ASP A 115 2.76 -17.77 23.24
N GLY A 116 1.47 -17.82 23.58
CA GLY A 116 0.41 -17.61 22.60
C GLY A 116 0.51 -16.23 21.94
N PHE A 117 0.91 -15.21 22.69
CA PHE A 117 1.13 -13.89 22.12
C PHE A 117 2.37 -13.84 21.21
N MET A 118 3.51 -14.42 21.63
CA MET A 118 4.71 -14.49 20.80
C MET A 118 4.47 -15.24 19.49
N ASP A 119 3.69 -16.32 19.50
CA ASP A 119 3.35 -17.09 18.31
C ASP A 119 2.50 -16.25 17.32
N VAL A 120 1.44 -15.60 17.81
CA VAL A 120 0.61 -14.70 17.00
C VAL A 120 1.45 -13.54 16.44
N MET A 121 2.29 -12.95 17.27
CA MET A 121 3.11 -11.80 16.89
C MET A 121 4.23 -12.20 15.90
N GLY A 122 4.89 -13.33 16.12
CA GLY A 122 5.88 -13.89 15.20
C GLY A 122 5.27 -14.25 13.84
N SER A 123 4.08 -14.85 13.84
CA SER A 123 3.30 -15.06 12.61
C SER A 123 2.98 -13.74 11.91
N SER A 124 2.51 -12.73 12.65
CA SER A 124 2.26 -11.39 12.10
C SER A 124 3.50 -10.76 11.48
N ASN A 125 4.69 -10.93 12.08
CA ASN A 125 5.95 -10.43 11.53
C ASN A 125 6.25 -11.05 10.16
N ALA A 126 6.06 -12.35 10.00
CA ALA A 126 6.20 -13.01 8.70
C ALA A 126 5.20 -12.49 7.65
N HIS A 127 4.00 -12.10 8.07
CA HIS A 127 3.04 -11.43 7.20
C HIS A 127 3.49 -10.00 6.84
N PHE A 128 4.01 -9.22 7.80
CA PHE A 128 4.53 -7.88 7.55
C PHE A 128 5.70 -7.88 6.57
N GLU A 129 6.59 -8.88 6.63
CA GLU A 129 7.66 -9.02 5.63
C GLU A 129 7.12 -9.11 4.20
N LYS A 130 6.16 -10.01 3.99
CA LYS A 130 5.52 -10.21 2.68
C LYS A 130 4.83 -8.93 2.21
N ILE A 131 4.06 -8.29 3.09
CA ILE A 131 3.36 -7.04 2.80
C ILE A 131 4.37 -5.95 2.41
N SER A 132 5.44 -5.76 3.21
CA SER A 132 6.47 -4.76 2.92
C SER A 132 7.10 -4.97 1.54
N SER A 133 7.41 -6.22 1.16
CA SER A 133 8.00 -6.53 -0.14
C SER A 133 7.03 -6.24 -1.30
N ILE A 134 5.73 -6.56 -1.13
CA ILE A 134 4.71 -6.29 -2.15
C ILE A 134 4.56 -4.78 -2.36
N ILE A 135 4.43 -4.01 -1.27
CA ILE A 135 4.27 -2.56 -1.35
C ILE A 135 5.53 -1.94 -1.97
N GLU A 136 6.72 -2.37 -1.57
CA GLU A 136 7.99 -1.87 -2.14
C GLU A 136 8.05 -2.07 -3.67
N ARG A 137 7.68 -3.26 -4.17
CA ARG A 137 7.60 -3.51 -5.62
C ARG A 137 6.54 -2.64 -6.30
N GLN A 138 5.42 -2.39 -5.63
CA GLN A 138 4.37 -1.51 -6.14
C GLN A 138 4.87 -0.06 -6.27
N VAL A 139 5.60 0.44 -5.27
CA VAL A 139 6.21 1.79 -5.30
C VAL A 139 7.17 1.92 -6.47
N ILE A 140 8.07 0.95 -6.65
CA ILE A 140 9.00 0.94 -7.79
C ILE A 140 8.25 0.95 -9.12
N ALA A 141 7.15 0.20 -9.24
CA ALA A 141 6.32 0.20 -10.43
C ALA A 141 5.64 1.56 -10.68
N ILE A 142 5.20 2.26 -9.63
CA ILE A 142 4.66 3.63 -9.72
C ILE A 142 5.75 4.59 -10.21
N GLU A 143 6.93 4.55 -9.61
CA GLU A 143 8.04 5.42 -10.02
C GLU A 143 8.43 5.22 -11.49
N LYS A 144 8.53 3.97 -11.94
CA LYS A 144 8.80 3.66 -13.35
C LYS A 144 7.68 4.17 -14.27
N ARG A 145 6.42 4.04 -13.87
CA ARG A 145 5.28 4.59 -14.62
C ARG A 145 5.34 6.12 -14.68
N ASN A 146 5.76 6.78 -13.60
CA ASN A 146 5.93 8.23 -13.58
C ASN A 146 7.02 8.68 -14.53
N GLU A 147 8.13 7.96 -14.62
CA GLU A 147 9.20 8.25 -15.60
C GLU A 147 8.66 8.18 -17.04
N ILE A 148 7.93 7.11 -17.36
CA ILE A 148 7.32 6.94 -18.69
C ILE A 148 6.33 8.07 -18.97
N LEU A 149 5.44 8.38 -18.02
CA LEU A 149 4.45 9.44 -18.18
C LEU A 149 5.11 10.81 -18.35
N ASN A 150 6.16 11.09 -17.58
CA ASN A 150 6.92 12.33 -17.70
C ASN A 150 7.57 12.46 -19.09
N ASN A 151 8.13 11.37 -19.63
CA ASN A 151 8.68 11.35 -20.98
C ASN A 151 7.59 11.59 -22.04
N GLN A 152 6.39 11.01 -21.86
CA GLN A 152 5.24 11.26 -22.73
C GLN A 152 4.81 12.74 -22.71
N VAL A 153 4.74 13.35 -21.53
CA VAL A 153 4.43 14.78 -21.36
C VAL A 153 5.46 15.65 -22.05
N GLU A 154 6.75 15.32 -21.93
CA GLU A 154 7.81 16.08 -22.60
C GLU A 154 7.74 15.95 -24.13
N ILE A 155 7.34 14.78 -24.67
CA ILE A 155 7.08 14.60 -26.10
C ILE A 155 5.88 15.45 -26.54
N MET A 156 4.79 15.46 -25.78
CA MET A 156 3.62 16.30 -26.07
C MET A 156 3.98 17.80 -26.07
N ARG A 157 4.86 18.23 -25.16
CA ARG A 157 5.33 19.61 -25.09
C ARG A 157 6.18 20.00 -26.31
N ARG A 158 6.98 19.06 -26.84
CA ARG A 158 7.90 19.29 -27.97
C ARG A 158 7.26 19.10 -29.33
N THR A 159 6.22 18.29 -29.43
CA THR A 159 5.49 18.06 -30.68
C THR A 159 4.48 19.18 -30.89
N PRO A 160 4.69 20.15 -31.79
CA PRO A 160 3.65 21.10 -32.12
C PRO A 160 2.45 20.34 -32.72
N SER A 161 1.24 20.63 -32.24
CA SER A 161 0.01 20.23 -32.92
C SER A 161 -0.13 21.08 -34.19
N PHE A 162 0.66 20.77 -35.22
CA PHE A 162 0.61 21.51 -36.47
C PHE A 162 -0.67 21.11 -37.20
N GLN A 163 -1.70 21.94 -37.09
CA GLN A 163 -2.83 21.90 -38.01
C GLN A 163 -2.40 22.65 -39.25
N TYR A 164 -2.15 21.92 -40.33
CA TYR A 164 -2.02 22.53 -41.65
C TYR A 164 -3.35 23.21 -41.97
N THR A 165 -3.36 24.54 -42.06
CA THR A 165 -4.48 25.24 -42.68
C THR A 165 -4.40 25.06 -44.19
N GLU A 166 -5.52 25.21 -44.89
CA GLU A 166 -5.56 25.15 -46.35
C GLU A 166 -4.53 26.10 -46.98
N ASP A 167 -4.40 27.32 -46.43
CA ASP A 167 -3.39 28.29 -46.86
C ASP A 167 -1.95 27.80 -46.66
N ASN A 168 -1.65 27.11 -45.54
CA ASN A 168 -0.32 26.54 -45.31
C ASN A 168 -0.02 25.39 -46.28
N ILE A 169 -1.04 24.64 -46.70
CA ILE A 169 -0.90 23.58 -47.71
C ILE A 169 -0.63 24.22 -49.09
N TRP A 170 -1.40 25.23 -49.48
CA TRP A 170 -1.21 25.94 -50.75
C TRP A 170 0.15 26.65 -50.84
N GLU A 171 0.61 27.28 -49.76
CA GLU A 171 1.94 27.90 -49.68
C GLU A 171 3.06 26.85 -49.86
N MET A 172 2.90 25.66 -49.27
CA MET A 172 3.87 24.58 -49.37
C MET A 172 3.89 23.95 -50.78
N LEU A 173 2.73 23.78 -51.42
CA LEU A 173 2.64 23.29 -52.80
C LEU A 173 3.24 24.29 -53.80
N SER A 174 2.97 25.59 -53.60
CA SER A 174 3.51 26.68 -54.41
C SER A 174 5.03 26.79 -54.27
N THR A 175 5.56 26.69 -53.06
CA THR A 175 7.02 26.69 -52.81
C THR A 175 7.73 25.45 -53.33
N MET A 176 7.05 24.31 -53.45
CA MET A 176 7.59 23.09 -54.06
C MET A 176 7.49 23.07 -55.60
N ASN A 177 6.92 24.11 -56.22
CA ASN A 177 6.73 24.24 -57.67
C ASN A 177 6.09 22.98 -58.30
N ILE A 178 5.16 22.36 -57.57
CA ILE A 178 4.38 21.22 -58.07
C ILE A 178 3.32 21.82 -59.00
N GLN A 179 3.55 21.71 -60.30
CA GLN A 179 2.59 22.17 -61.30
C GLN A 179 1.34 21.28 -61.25
N GLU A 180 0.17 21.92 -61.20
CA GLU A 180 -1.17 21.32 -61.19
C GLU A 180 -1.36 20.26 -62.30
N ASP A 181 -0.61 20.40 -63.39
CA ASP A 181 -0.61 19.50 -64.55
C ASP A 181 -0.14 18.07 -64.23
N THR A 182 0.47 17.82 -63.07
CA THR A 182 0.94 16.47 -62.67
C THR A 182 -0.07 15.71 -61.79
N LEU A 183 -1.17 16.34 -61.37
CA LEU A 183 -2.15 15.75 -60.44
C LEU A 183 -3.45 15.29 -61.14
N MET A 184 -3.63 15.63 -62.42
CA MET A 184 -4.79 15.28 -63.23
C MET A 184 -4.50 14.20 -64.30
N GLU A 185 -3.28 13.65 -64.34
CA GLU A 185 -2.94 12.48 -65.16
C GLU A 185 -2.68 11.25 -64.29
N GLN A 186 -3.74 10.66 -63.74
CA GLN A 186 -4.08 9.22 -63.85
C GLN A 186 -5.37 8.85 -63.13
#